data_AF-A0AAV2I7G0-F1
#
_entry.id   AF-A0AAV2I7G0-F1
#
_cell.length_a   1.000
_cell.length_b   1.000
_cell.length_c   1.000
_cell.angle_alpha   90.00
_cell.angle_beta   90.00
_cell.angle_gamma   90.00
#
_symmetry.space_group_name_H-M   'P 1'
#
loop_
_entity.id
_entity.type
_entity.pdbx_description
1 polymer ?
#
loop_
_entity_poly.entity_id
_entity_poly.type
_entity_poly.pdbx_seq_one_letter_code
_entity_poly.pdbx_strand_id
1 'polypeptide(L)'
;MDPDLQSQAGGDEGFADGEVPDDEAMDVAVTNNESDDEVLQGPRASVYFCDFDPGKQGHDLPKEEVELMMQAEAYQRKIDTCHLCGKCWFDNQFSQDCSECGGFAMSRTCPICLGRCHQLWKRNVKMSHSYHEAYWDGACGLPDHLQRPYHIERFTDSSEDGLSQCLQDLSTS
;
A
#
# COMPACT_ATOMS: atom_id res chain seq x y z
N MET A 1 -24.13 19.43 -75.04
CA MET A 1 -22.67 19.26 -74.90
C MET A 1 -22.40 19.35 -73.42
N ASP A 2 -22.46 18.20 -72.78
CA ASP A 2 -22.09 17.88 -71.41
C ASP A 2 -21.71 16.39 -71.45
N PRO A 3 -20.91 15.85 -70.54
CA PRO A 3 -19.87 16.44 -69.67
C PRO A 3 -18.56 15.64 -69.88
N ASP A 4 -17.68 15.55 -68.88
CA ASP A 4 -16.51 14.65 -68.72
C ASP A 4 -15.12 15.31 -68.76
N LEU A 5 -14.56 15.52 -67.57
CA LEU A 5 -13.12 15.44 -67.34
C LEU A 5 -12.86 14.48 -66.17
N GLN A 6 -12.42 13.26 -66.49
CA GLN A 6 -11.81 12.31 -65.57
C GLN A 6 -10.53 12.88 -64.94
N SER A 7 -10.29 12.59 -63.66
CA SER A 7 -9.14 11.79 -63.18
C SER A 7 -8.95 11.97 -61.66
N GLN A 8 -9.28 10.95 -60.88
CA GLN A 8 -8.40 10.42 -59.84
C GLN A 8 -8.97 9.08 -59.35
N ALA A 9 -8.12 8.05 -59.47
CA ALA A 9 -8.43 6.66 -59.16
C ALA A 9 -8.53 6.47 -57.64
N GLY A 10 -9.73 6.13 -57.17
CA GLY A 10 -9.95 5.48 -55.89
C GLY A 10 -10.56 4.11 -56.16
N GLY A 11 -9.71 3.09 -56.30
CA GLY A 11 -10.12 1.69 -56.36
C GLY A 11 -10.42 1.21 -54.95
N ASP A 12 -11.71 1.13 -54.64
CA ASP A 12 -12.30 0.40 -53.52
C ASP A 12 -12.35 -1.08 -53.93
N GLU A 13 -11.43 -1.87 -53.42
CA GLU A 13 -11.40 -3.32 -53.60
C GLU A 13 -11.53 -4.02 -52.25
N GLY A 14 -12.79 -4.19 -51.85
CA GLY A 14 -13.36 -5.38 -51.23
C GLY A 14 -12.60 -6.01 -50.06
N PHE A 15 -13.07 -5.75 -48.83
CA PHE A 15 -12.86 -6.67 -47.72
C PHE A 15 -13.59 -7.98 -48.03
N ALA A 16 -12.83 -9.01 -48.40
CA ALA A 16 -13.31 -10.38 -48.43
C ALA A 16 -13.56 -10.83 -46.98
N ASP A 17 -14.82 -11.11 -46.64
CA ASP A 17 -15.18 -11.92 -45.47
C ASP A 17 -14.66 -13.35 -45.70
N GLY A 18 -13.40 -13.57 -45.33
CA GLY A 18 -12.83 -14.89 -45.19
C GLY A 18 -13.12 -15.40 -43.78
N GLU A 19 -14.03 -16.35 -43.65
CA GLU A 19 -14.15 -17.19 -42.46
C GLU A 19 -12.79 -17.86 -42.19
N VAL A 20 -12.11 -17.44 -41.12
CA VAL A 20 -10.91 -18.11 -40.65
C VAL A 20 -11.33 -19.44 -40.02
N PRO A 21 -10.78 -20.58 -40.48
CA PRO A 21 -11.08 -21.88 -39.89
C PRO A 21 -10.53 -21.99 -38.46
N ASP A 22 -11.31 -22.63 -37.60
CA ASP A 22 -11.21 -22.66 -36.14
C ASP A 22 -10.24 -23.75 -35.64
N ASP A 23 -9.12 -23.97 -36.34
CA ASP A 23 -8.21 -25.10 -36.09
C ASP A 23 -6.72 -24.77 -35.88
N GLU A 24 -6.33 -23.49 -35.82
CA GLU A 24 -5.03 -23.12 -35.21
C GLU A 24 -5.22 -22.88 -33.70
N ALA A 25 -5.56 -23.95 -32.99
CA ALA A 25 -5.43 -24.01 -31.54
C ALA A 25 -3.96 -23.76 -31.19
N MET A 26 -3.69 -22.62 -30.55
CA MET A 26 -2.36 -22.28 -30.08
C MET A 26 -1.96 -23.29 -29.00
N ASP A 27 -1.11 -24.26 -29.36
CA ASP A 27 -0.46 -25.15 -28.41
C ASP A 27 0.34 -24.29 -27.42
N VAL A 28 -0.22 -24.09 -26.22
CA VAL A 28 0.48 -23.40 -25.14
C VAL A 28 1.56 -24.36 -24.65
N ALA A 29 2.74 -24.27 -25.27
CA ALA A 29 3.92 -24.90 -24.77
C ALA A 29 4.09 -24.46 -23.30
N VAL A 30 3.88 -25.39 -22.38
CA VAL A 30 4.28 -25.27 -20.97
C VAL A 30 5.80 -25.23 -20.96
N THR A 31 6.33 -24.07 -21.29
CA THR A 31 7.70 -23.70 -20.98
C THR A 31 7.65 -23.24 -19.53
N ASN A 32 8.31 -24.00 -18.66
CA ASN A 32 8.67 -23.55 -17.33
C ASN A 32 9.50 -22.27 -17.52
N ASN A 33 8.83 -21.12 -17.50
CA ASN A 33 9.46 -19.82 -17.49
C ASN A 33 9.43 -19.37 -16.03
N GLU A 34 10.52 -19.63 -15.33
CA GLU A 34 10.91 -18.89 -14.13
C GLU A 34 11.14 -17.44 -14.56
N SER A 35 10.04 -16.69 -14.73
CA SER A 35 10.10 -15.25 -14.83
C SER A 35 10.10 -14.70 -13.41
N ASP A 36 11.30 -14.39 -12.92
CA ASP A 36 11.53 -13.50 -11.79
C ASP A 36 10.93 -12.11 -12.10
N ASP A 37 9.61 -11.99 -11.95
CA ASP A 37 8.91 -10.71 -11.87
C ASP A 37 9.08 -10.19 -10.43
N GLU A 38 10.27 -9.64 -10.15
CA GLU A 38 10.65 -9.09 -8.83
C GLU A 38 9.71 -7.95 -8.33
N VAL A 39 8.77 -7.49 -9.15
CA VAL A 39 7.86 -6.38 -8.84
C VAL A 39 6.65 -6.83 -8.02
N LEU A 40 6.36 -8.14 -7.95
CA LEU A 40 5.22 -8.68 -7.19
C LEU A 40 5.58 -9.37 -5.87
N GLN A 41 6.87 -9.49 -5.52
CA GLN A 41 7.32 -9.92 -4.19
C GLN A 41 7.42 -8.74 -3.21
N GLY A 42 6.31 -8.04 -2.99
CA GLY A 42 6.15 -7.32 -1.73
C GLY A 42 6.28 -8.29 -0.55
N PRO A 43 6.71 -7.87 0.66
CA PRO A 43 6.90 -8.76 1.79
C PRO A 43 5.65 -9.62 1.98
N ARG A 44 5.78 -10.93 1.75
CA ARG A 44 4.69 -11.88 1.92
C ARG A 44 4.28 -11.78 3.38
N ALA A 45 3.16 -11.11 3.64
CA ALA A 45 2.49 -11.13 4.93
C ALA A 45 1.88 -12.52 5.15
N SER A 46 2.73 -13.54 5.24
CA SER A 46 2.37 -14.84 5.78
C SER A 46 2.35 -14.70 7.29
N VAL A 47 1.23 -14.22 7.82
CA VAL A 47 0.88 -14.44 9.23
C VAL A 47 0.70 -15.95 9.41
N TYR A 48 1.79 -16.66 9.65
CA TYR A 48 1.81 -18.11 9.83
C TYR A 48 1.01 -18.49 11.06
N PHE A 49 -0.24 -18.92 10.90
CA PHE A 49 -0.95 -19.64 11.95
C PHE A 49 -0.28 -21.00 12.15
N CYS A 50 0.62 -21.11 13.13
CA CYS A 50 1.25 -22.38 13.51
C CYS A 50 0.33 -23.20 14.41
N ASP A 51 -0.87 -23.50 13.92
CA ASP A 51 -1.72 -24.61 14.36
C ASP A 51 -2.38 -25.21 13.10
N PHE A 52 -1.54 -25.48 12.10
CA PHE A 52 -1.97 -26.17 10.87
C PHE A 52 -2.13 -27.66 11.20
N ASP A 53 -3.39 -28.09 11.35
CA ASP A 53 -3.74 -29.50 11.36
C ASP A 53 -3.79 -29.97 9.88
N PRO A 54 -2.78 -30.74 9.40
CA PRO A 54 -2.65 -31.06 7.97
C PRO A 54 -3.82 -31.89 7.41
N GLY A 55 -4.72 -32.38 8.27
CA GLY A 55 -5.93 -33.12 7.90
C GLY A 55 -7.14 -32.25 7.55
N LYS A 56 -7.10 -30.94 7.82
CA LYS A 56 -8.21 -30.02 7.50
C LYS A 56 -7.77 -29.05 6.41
N GLN A 57 -7.91 -29.48 5.16
CA GLN A 57 -7.79 -28.57 4.02
C GLN A 57 -8.91 -27.53 4.15
N GLY A 58 -8.56 -26.25 4.29
CA GLY A 58 -9.50 -25.12 4.48
C GLY A 58 -10.31 -24.78 3.23
N HIS A 59 -10.71 -25.77 2.45
CA HIS A 59 -11.39 -25.59 1.16
C HIS A 59 -12.90 -25.38 1.31
N ASP A 60 -13.52 -25.83 2.41
CA ASP A 60 -14.99 -25.82 2.59
C ASP A 60 -15.46 -25.01 3.81
N LEU A 61 -14.68 -24.03 4.28
CA LEU A 61 -15.13 -23.11 5.33
C LEU A 61 -16.03 -22.03 4.71
N PRO A 62 -17.27 -21.84 5.21
CA PRO A 62 -18.12 -20.77 4.71
C PRO A 62 -17.48 -19.41 5.01
N LYS A 63 -17.69 -18.45 4.12
CA LYS A 63 -17.15 -17.09 4.22
C LYS A 63 -17.39 -16.46 5.60
N GLU A 64 -18.57 -16.67 6.18
CA GLU A 64 -18.95 -16.15 7.51
C GLU A 64 -18.07 -16.72 8.64
N GLU A 65 -17.71 -18.00 8.58
CA GLU A 65 -16.84 -18.63 9.57
C GLU A 65 -15.41 -18.09 9.47
N VAL A 66 -14.93 -17.85 8.24
CA VAL A 66 -13.64 -17.20 8.01
C VAL A 66 -13.64 -15.77 8.56
N GLU A 67 -14.69 -15.00 8.30
CA GLU A 67 -14.84 -13.64 8.84
C GLU A 67 -14.85 -13.65 10.38
N LEU A 68 -15.49 -14.64 11.00
CA LEU A 68 -15.51 -14.81 12.45
C LEU A 68 -14.11 -15.15 13.00
N MET A 69 -13.38 -16.05 12.35
CA MET A 69 -11.99 -16.36 12.72
C MET A 69 -11.08 -15.15 12.58
N MET A 70 -11.28 -14.33 11.54
CA MET A 70 -10.53 -13.09 11.36
C MET A 70 -10.85 -12.05 12.44
N GLN A 71 -12.03 -12.10 13.06
CA GLN A 71 -12.39 -11.20 14.17
C GLN A 71 -11.95 -11.73 15.54
N ALA A 72 -11.52 -12.99 15.63
CA ALA A 72 -11.09 -13.57 16.89
C ALA A 72 -9.87 -12.82 17.47
N GLU A 73 -9.89 -12.56 18.78
CA GLU A 73 -8.82 -11.81 19.45
C GLU A 73 -7.45 -12.45 19.27
N ALA A 74 -7.36 -13.78 19.26
CA ALA A 74 -6.11 -14.50 19.07
C ALA A 74 -5.50 -14.23 17.67
N TYR A 75 -6.35 -14.08 16.65
CA TYR A 75 -5.94 -13.73 15.30
C TYR A 75 -5.54 -12.25 15.22
N GLN A 76 -6.34 -11.36 15.82
CA GLN A 76 -6.04 -9.92 15.87
C GLN A 76 -4.72 -9.64 16.59
N ARG A 77 -4.46 -10.22 17.77
CA ARG A 77 -3.18 -10.08 18.48
C ARG A 77 -1.99 -10.48 17.64
N LYS A 78 -2.15 -11.53 16.83
CA LYS A 78 -1.10 -12.04 15.97
C LYS A 78 -0.80 -11.09 14.81
N ILE A 79 -1.83 -10.56 14.17
CA ILE A 79 -1.67 -9.55 13.12
C ILE A 79 -1.12 -8.25 13.70
N ASP A 80 -1.58 -7.83 14.87
CA ASP A 80 -1.21 -6.55 15.46
C ASP A 80 0.12 -6.63 16.25
N THR A 81 0.99 -7.60 15.96
CA THR A 81 2.30 -7.73 16.59
C THR A 81 3.39 -7.20 15.67
N CYS A 82 4.15 -6.21 16.15
CA CYS A 82 5.27 -5.61 15.44
C CYS A 82 6.29 -6.68 14.98
N HIS A 83 6.64 -6.67 13.70
CA HIS A 83 7.61 -7.60 13.11
C HIS A 83 9.05 -7.32 13.57
N LEU A 84 9.40 -6.07 13.86
CA LEU A 84 10.75 -5.70 14.29
C LEU A 84 11.03 -5.96 15.76
N CYS A 85 10.09 -5.63 16.67
CA CYS A 85 10.35 -5.68 18.11
C CYS A 85 9.45 -6.67 18.88
N GLY A 86 8.52 -7.34 18.20
CA GLY A 86 7.63 -8.36 18.80
C GLY A 86 6.63 -7.82 19.82
N LYS A 87 6.48 -6.49 19.94
CA LYS A 87 5.47 -5.88 20.80
C LYS A 87 4.09 -5.99 20.15
N CYS A 88 3.11 -6.42 20.94
CA CYS A 88 1.71 -6.54 20.53
C CYS A 88 0.99 -5.21 20.68
N TRP A 89 0.67 -4.56 19.56
CA TRP A 89 -0.07 -3.29 19.52
C TRP A 89 -1.51 -3.47 20.01
N PHE A 90 -2.12 -4.65 19.78
CA PHE A 90 -3.46 -4.96 20.31
C PHE A 90 -3.51 -4.87 21.84
N ASP A 91 -2.45 -5.34 22.51
CA ASP A 91 -2.29 -5.24 23.97
C ASP A 91 -1.74 -3.86 24.43
N ASN A 92 -1.82 -2.86 23.55
CA ASN A 92 -1.32 -1.50 23.76
C ASN A 92 0.19 -1.43 24.08
N GLN A 93 0.99 -2.37 23.56
CA GLN A 93 2.43 -2.39 23.74
C GLN A 93 3.13 -1.85 22.50
N PHE A 94 4.19 -1.06 22.69
CA PHE A 94 5.04 -0.56 21.60
C PHE A 94 6.44 -0.26 22.12
N SER A 95 7.38 -0.05 21.20
CA SER A 95 8.72 0.48 21.51
C SER A 95 8.85 1.90 20.96
N GLN A 96 9.49 2.80 21.72
CA GLN A 96 9.75 4.18 21.28
C GLN A 96 10.82 4.24 20.19
N ASP A 97 11.80 3.32 20.25
CA ASP A 97 12.95 3.29 19.35
C ASP A 97 12.77 2.35 18.14
N CYS A 98 11.55 1.88 17.89
CA CYS A 98 11.25 1.00 16.76
C CYS A 98 10.52 1.78 15.67
N SER A 99 11.06 1.77 14.44
CA SER A 99 10.50 2.46 13.27
C SER A 99 9.09 2.00 12.95
N GLU A 100 8.85 0.68 13.00
CA GLU A 100 7.54 0.07 12.76
C GLU A 100 6.53 0.44 13.84
N CYS A 101 6.96 0.58 15.10
CA CYS A 101 6.10 1.05 16.17
C CYS A 101 5.81 2.56 16.07
N GLY A 102 6.81 3.38 15.75
CA GLY A 102 6.69 4.83 15.66
C GLY A 102 6.16 5.49 16.94
N GLY A 103 6.41 4.88 18.10
CA GLY A 103 6.05 5.43 19.41
C GLY A 103 4.59 5.30 19.84
N PHE A 104 3.77 4.51 19.15
CA PHE A 104 2.35 4.29 19.50
C PHE A 104 1.93 2.84 19.25
N ALA A 105 0.80 2.41 19.82
CA ALA A 105 0.19 1.10 19.56
C ALA A 105 -0.82 1.18 18.40
N MET A 106 -2.08 0.81 18.60
CA MET A 106 -3.11 0.79 17.54
C MET A 106 -3.69 2.16 17.17
N SER A 107 -3.54 3.15 18.05
CA SER A 107 -4.08 4.49 17.81
C SER A 107 -3.11 5.56 18.27
N ARG A 108 -3.22 6.73 17.66
CA ARG A 108 -2.50 7.94 18.07
C ARG A 108 -3.36 9.18 17.85
N THR A 109 -3.00 10.26 18.54
CA THR A 109 -3.56 11.58 18.27
C THR A 109 -3.10 12.10 16.92
N CYS A 110 -3.90 12.97 16.30
CA CYS A 110 -3.62 13.58 15.00
C CYS A 110 -2.14 14.05 14.88
N PRO A 111 -1.34 13.45 13.97
CA PRO A 111 0.06 13.81 13.79
C PRO A 111 0.25 15.14 13.06
N ILE A 112 -0.79 15.66 12.41
CA ILE A 112 -0.77 16.95 11.70
C ILE A 112 -0.81 18.10 12.69
N CYS A 113 -1.79 18.15 13.59
CA CYS A 113 -1.97 19.26 14.52
C CYS A 113 -1.61 18.90 15.98
N LEU A 114 -0.82 17.83 16.15
CA LEU A 114 -0.40 17.32 17.46
C LEU A 114 -1.57 17.08 18.44
N GLY A 115 -2.68 16.57 17.92
CA GLY A 115 -3.87 16.23 18.71
C GLY A 115 -4.85 17.36 19.00
N ARG A 116 -4.62 18.60 18.53
CA ARG A 116 -5.52 19.75 18.78
C ARG A 116 -6.93 19.59 18.22
N CYS A 117 -7.11 18.81 17.16
CA CYS A 117 -8.44 18.50 16.61
C CYS A 117 -9.14 17.34 17.31
N HIS A 118 -8.50 16.72 18.31
CA HIS A 118 -8.99 15.53 19.02
C HIS A 118 -9.31 14.31 18.14
N GLN A 119 -8.92 14.32 16.86
CA GLN A 119 -9.08 13.17 15.98
C GLN A 119 -8.05 12.09 16.33
N LEU A 120 -8.53 10.85 16.38
CA LEU A 120 -7.71 9.66 16.57
C LEU A 120 -7.43 9.02 15.21
N TRP A 121 -6.16 8.72 14.99
CA TRP A 121 -5.67 8.04 13.80
C TRP A 121 -5.46 6.58 14.15
N LYS A 122 -5.90 5.68 13.28
CA LYS A 122 -5.77 4.24 13.46
C LYS A 122 -4.55 3.74 12.70
N ARG A 123 -3.86 2.76 13.27
CA ARG A 123 -2.71 2.14 12.60
C ARG A 123 -3.17 1.39 11.36
N ASN A 124 -2.51 1.64 10.23
CA ASN A 124 -2.61 0.79 9.07
C ASN A 124 -1.63 -0.38 9.24
N VAL A 125 -2.11 -1.49 9.79
CA VAL A 125 -1.26 -2.63 10.18
C VAL A 125 -0.57 -3.25 8.98
N LYS A 126 -1.31 -3.42 7.87
CA LYS A 126 -0.77 -3.93 6.61
C LYS A 126 0.40 -3.08 6.11
N MET A 127 0.20 -1.78 5.99
CA MET A 127 1.26 -0.86 5.54
C MET A 127 2.42 -0.83 6.54
N SER A 128 2.12 -0.85 7.84
CA SER A 128 3.17 -0.81 8.86
C SER A 128 4.11 -2.00 8.75
N HIS A 129 3.55 -3.19 8.53
CA HIS A 129 4.34 -4.40 8.27
C HIS A 129 5.07 -4.38 6.93
N SER A 130 4.42 -3.92 5.86
CA SER A 130 5.01 -3.92 4.51
C SER A 130 6.22 -3.01 4.40
N TYR A 131 6.25 -1.89 5.13
CA TYR A 131 7.32 -0.91 5.05
C TYR A 131 8.23 -0.88 6.29
N HIS A 132 7.93 -1.68 7.32
CA HIS A 132 8.64 -1.67 8.60
C HIS A 132 8.74 -0.27 9.23
N GLU A 133 7.71 0.55 9.00
CA GLU A 133 7.57 1.92 9.47
C GLU A 133 6.13 2.17 9.94
N ALA A 134 5.90 3.07 10.89
CA ALA A 134 4.56 3.30 11.41
C ALA A 134 3.65 4.05 10.42
N TYR A 135 2.64 3.36 9.88
CA TYR A 135 1.62 3.94 9.00
C TYR A 135 0.28 4.13 9.71
N TRP A 136 -0.40 5.24 9.37
CA TRP A 136 -1.61 5.68 10.08
C TRP A 136 -2.69 6.15 9.10
N ASP A 137 -3.89 5.63 9.25
CA ASP A 137 -5.09 6.06 8.55
C ASP A 137 -5.87 7.06 9.41
N GLY A 138 -6.12 8.25 8.85
CA GLY A 138 -6.90 9.29 9.50
C GLY A 138 -6.84 10.61 8.73
N ALA A 139 -7.61 11.58 9.22
CA ALA A 139 -7.61 12.95 8.70
C ALA A 139 -7.51 13.95 9.86
N CYS A 140 -6.97 15.14 9.59
CA CYS A 140 -7.02 16.22 10.56
C CYS A 140 -8.45 16.79 10.60
N GLY A 141 -8.96 17.07 11.81
CA GLY A 141 -10.24 17.76 11.98
C GLY A 141 -10.15 19.28 11.87
N LEU A 142 -8.94 19.85 11.72
CA LEU A 142 -8.79 21.28 11.47
C LEU A 142 -9.01 21.60 9.99
N PRO A 143 -9.59 22.76 9.65
CA PRO A 143 -9.58 23.27 8.28
C PRO A 143 -8.16 23.35 7.69
N ASP A 144 -8.00 23.05 6.40
CA ASP A 144 -6.70 23.00 5.71
C ASP A 144 -5.83 24.25 5.91
N HIS A 145 -6.44 25.45 5.93
CA HIS A 145 -5.70 26.69 6.14
C HIS A 145 -5.03 26.77 7.52
N LEU A 146 -5.57 26.06 8.52
CA LEU A 146 -4.99 25.93 9.85
C LEU A 146 -4.02 24.74 9.97
N GLN A 147 -3.99 23.83 9.01
CA GLN A 147 -3.03 22.71 9.01
C GLN A 147 -1.65 23.16 8.54
N ARG A 148 -1.58 24.12 7.59
CA ARG A 148 -0.32 24.59 6.98
C ARG A 148 0.78 24.98 7.97
N PRO A 149 0.52 25.74 9.06
CA PRO A 149 1.55 26.09 10.02
C PRO A 149 2.21 24.86 10.65
N TYR A 150 1.41 23.85 11.03
CA TYR A 150 1.92 22.64 11.65
C TYR A 150 2.71 21.75 10.69
N HIS A 151 2.41 21.81 9.39
CA HIS A 151 3.23 21.13 8.39
C HIS A 151 4.62 21.76 8.35
N ILE A 152 4.71 23.10 8.38
CA ILE A 152 5.98 23.83 8.32
C ILE A 152 6.83 23.58 9.57
N GLU A 153 6.25 23.69 10.77
CA GLU A 153 6.96 23.45 12.04
C GLU A 153 7.63 22.07 12.07
N ARG A 154 6.94 21.03 11.56
CA ARG A 154 7.51 19.68 11.51
C ARG A 154 8.72 19.54 10.58
N PHE A 155 8.82 20.37 9.53
CA PHE A 155 10.00 20.37 8.66
C PHE A 155 11.15 21.19 9.25
N THR A 156 10.85 22.25 10.01
CA THR A 156 11.89 23.09 10.64
C THR A 156 12.58 22.38 11.79
N ASP A 157 11.87 21.60 12.61
CA ASP A 157 12.47 20.86 13.73
C ASP A 157 13.52 19.82 13.28
N SER A 158 13.37 19.27 12.06
CA SER A 158 14.36 18.33 11.49
C SER A 158 15.52 19.01 10.75
N SER A 159 15.43 20.31 10.48
CA SER A 159 16.37 21.03 9.61
C SER A 159 17.03 22.25 10.27
N GLU A 160 16.58 22.66 11.45
CA GLU A 160 17.09 23.85 12.15
C GLU A 160 18.60 23.79 12.42
N ASP A 161 19.15 22.61 12.75
CA ASP A 161 20.60 22.43 12.91
C ASP A 161 21.37 22.63 11.59
N GLY A 162 20.85 22.11 10.47
CA GLY A 162 21.47 22.27 9.16
C GLY A 162 21.33 23.68 8.59
N LEU A 163 20.18 24.31 8.79
CA LEU A 163 19.90 25.68 8.35
C LEU A 163 20.72 26.71 9.15
N SER A 164 20.88 26.49 10.46
CA SER A 164 21.67 27.37 11.33
C SER A 164 23.15 27.34 10.98
N GLN A 165 23.70 26.18 10.63
CA GLN A 165 25.09 26.03 10.19
C GLN A 165 25.34 26.78 8.87
N CYS A 166 24.46 26.63 7.87
CA CYS A 166 24.56 27.36 6.59
C CYS A 166 24.45 28.88 6.75
N LEU A 167 23.62 29.36 7.69
CA LEU A 167 23.48 30.80 7.97
C LEU A 167 24.70 31.38 8.68
N GLN A 168 25.39 30.59 9.51
CA GLN A 168 26.63 31.03 10.18
C GLN A 168 27.79 31.20 9.18
N ASP A 169 27.90 30.32 8.20
CA ASP A 169 28.92 30.39 7.14
C ASP A 169 28.76 31.63 6.24
N LEU A 170 27.53 32.12 6.06
CA LEU A 170 27.24 33.34 5.29
C LEU A 170 27.53 34.63 6.08
N SER A 171 27.48 34.62 7.41
CA SER A 171 27.72 35.80 8.24
C SER A 171 29.19 36.05 8.60
N THR A 172 30.07 35.08 8.28
CA THR A 172 31.51 35.13 8.60
C THR A 172 32.39 35.41 7.38
N SER A 173 31.81 35.78 6.23
CA SER A 173 32.52 36.25 5.03
C SER A 173 32.53 37.77 4.89
#